data_AF-X1RS52-F1
#
_entry.id   AF-X1RS52-F1
#
_cell.length_a   1.000
_cell.length_b   1.000
_cell.length_c   1.000
_cell.angle_alpha   90.00
_cell.angle_beta   90.00
_cell.angle_gamma   90.00
#
_symmetry.space_group_name_H-M   'P 1'
#
loop_
_entity.id
_entity.type
_entity.pdbx_description
1 polymer ?
#
loop_
_entity_poly.entity_id
_entity_poly.type
_entity_poly.pdbx_seq_one_letter_code
_entity_poly.pdbx_strand_id
1 'polypeptide(L)'
;YVIWTKVYVHFPDLMSRYKNGWITIEEVKEQLVEVDRMPEERFEELLQTKIKAVQEERVADTTALTRSLIIKGAKEEKLTREETIELLMRKNYSEWEAEYIYDIEVGAAASPETPMEFRQLVESYRRSQGLEFKDIPTEVLEASKKLSDLRLSLAQAIARKASQEELAELQADLELEEAQVRQIKADYGL
;
A
#
# COMPACT_ATOMS: atom_id res chain seq x y z
N TYR A 1 -28.59 -3.06 -47.49
CA TYR A 1 -28.88 -2.44 -46.18
C TYR A 1 -28.41 -3.26 -44.96
N VAL A 2 -27.98 -4.53 -45.12
CA VAL A 2 -27.68 -5.46 -44.00
C VAL A 2 -26.26 -5.33 -43.43
N ILE A 3 -25.31 -4.76 -44.18
CA ILE A 3 -23.87 -4.72 -43.80
C ILE A 3 -23.64 -3.77 -42.62
N TRP A 4 -24.23 -2.59 -42.66
CA TRP A 4 -24.04 -1.56 -41.62
C TRP A 4 -24.64 -1.96 -40.27
N THR A 5 -25.77 -2.67 -40.27
CA THR A 5 -26.41 -3.13 -39.04
C THR A 5 -25.54 -4.12 -38.27
N LYS A 6 -24.77 -4.97 -38.97
CA LYS A 6 -23.86 -5.92 -38.32
C LYS A 6 -22.68 -5.21 -37.66
N VAL A 7 -22.03 -4.28 -38.37
CA VAL A 7 -20.95 -3.46 -37.82
C VAL A 7 -21.37 -2.74 -36.54
N TYR A 8 -22.54 -2.09 -36.53
CA TYR A 8 -23.03 -1.40 -35.32
C TYR A 8 -23.39 -2.34 -34.17
N VAL A 9 -23.75 -3.59 -34.45
CA VAL A 9 -24.05 -4.60 -33.42
C VAL A 9 -22.77 -5.21 -32.85
N HIS A 10 -21.75 -5.46 -33.68
CA HIS A 10 -20.50 -6.10 -33.25
C HIS A 10 -19.48 -5.10 -32.68
N PHE A 11 -19.50 -3.84 -33.12
CA PHE A 11 -18.53 -2.82 -32.70
C PHE A 11 -18.49 -2.59 -31.17
N PRO A 12 -19.62 -2.47 -30.44
CA PRO A 12 -19.58 -2.32 -28.98
C PRO A 12 -18.92 -3.50 -28.26
N ASP A 13 -19.17 -4.73 -28.72
CA ASP A 13 -18.56 -5.93 -28.14
C ASP A 13 -17.05 -5.97 -28.43
N LEU A 14 -16.64 -5.68 -29.67
CA LEU A 14 -15.22 -5.59 -30.04
C LEU A 14 -14.48 -4.53 -29.24
N MET A 15 -15.07 -3.34 -29.05
CA MET A 15 -14.47 -2.29 -28.24
C MET A 15 -14.39 -2.67 -26.75
N SER A 16 -15.38 -3.42 -26.23
CA SER A 16 -15.32 -3.96 -24.86
C SER A 16 -14.17 -4.96 -24.69
N ARG A 17 -14.02 -5.90 -25.63
CA ARG A 17 -12.92 -6.88 -25.63
C ARG A 17 -11.55 -6.20 -25.77
N TYR A 18 -11.44 -5.19 -26.64
CA TYR A 18 -10.23 -4.40 -26.81
C TYR A 18 -9.88 -3.56 -25.56
N LYS A 19 -10.89 -2.93 -24.93
CA LYS A 19 -10.74 -2.19 -23.67
C LYS A 19 -10.22 -3.10 -22.55
N ASN A 20 -10.73 -4.32 -22.47
CA ASN A 20 -10.29 -5.34 -21.51
C ASN A 20 -8.96 -6.03 -21.91
N GLY A 21 -8.42 -5.73 -23.09
CA GLY A 21 -7.16 -6.29 -23.58
C GLY A 21 -7.23 -7.74 -24.05
N TRP A 22 -8.41 -8.27 -24.34
CA TRP A 22 -8.59 -9.65 -24.83
C TRP A 22 -8.31 -9.79 -26.33
N ILE A 23 -8.35 -8.68 -27.07
CA ILE A 23 -7.98 -8.60 -28.49
C ILE A 23 -7.10 -7.36 -28.73
N THR A 24 -6.29 -7.42 -29.77
CA THR A 24 -5.40 -6.38 -30.27
C THR A 24 -6.14 -5.43 -31.22
N ILE A 25 -5.52 -4.30 -31.56
CA ILE A 25 -6.12 -3.35 -32.51
C ILE A 25 -6.10 -3.91 -33.94
N GLU A 26 -5.11 -4.76 -34.25
CA GLU A 26 -5.00 -5.49 -35.50
C GLU A 26 -6.16 -6.47 -35.67
N GLU A 27 -6.52 -7.21 -34.62
CA GLU A 27 -7.68 -8.12 -34.62
C GLU A 27 -9.02 -7.36 -34.74
N VAL A 28 -9.11 -6.16 -34.15
CA VAL A 28 -10.28 -5.28 -34.35
C VAL A 28 -10.35 -4.78 -35.80
N LYS A 29 -9.22 -4.42 -36.40
CA LYS A 29 -9.14 -4.01 -37.82
C LYS A 29 -9.55 -5.15 -38.74
N GLU A 30 -9.01 -6.34 -38.53
CA GLU A 30 -9.33 -7.54 -39.30
C GLU A 30 -10.83 -7.85 -39.24
N GLN A 31 -11.42 -7.85 -38.04
CA GLN A 31 -12.85 -8.12 -37.88
C GLN A 31 -13.72 -7.07 -38.58
N LEU A 32 -13.40 -5.78 -38.45
CA LEU A 32 -14.23 -4.71 -39.02
C LEU A 32 -14.06 -4.60 -40.54
N VAL A 33 -12.83 -4.61 -41.04
CA VAL A 33 -12.51 -4.36 -42.45
C VAL A 33 -12.63 -5.63 -43.28
N GLU A 34 -12.06 -6.74 -42.81
CA GLU A 34 -11.99 -7.98 -43.60
C GLU A 34 -13.26 -8.84 -43.46
N VAL A 35 -13.78 -9.01 -42.23
CA VAL A 35 -14.94 -9.87 -41.97
C VAL A 35 -16.25 -9.10 -42.19
N ASP A 36 -16.42 -7.96 -41.53
CA ASP A 36 -17.64 -7.16 -41.61
C ASP A 36 -17.71 -6.28 -42.87
N ARG A 37 -16.65 -6.31 -43.70
CA ARG A 37 -16.53 -5.60 -44.98
C ARG A 37 -16.73 -4.08 -44.83
N MET A 38 -16.26 -3.50 -43.72
CA MET A 38 -16.20 -2.05 -43.54
C MET A 38 -15.15 -1.45 -44.48
N PRO A 39 -15.43 -0.30 -45.13
CA PRO A 39 -14.40 0.45 -45.84
C PRO A 39 -13.27 0.86 -44.90
N GLU A 40 -12.02 0.69 -45.33
CA GLU A 40 -10.84 1.00 -44.51
C GLU A 40 -10.81 2.47 -44.06
N GLU A 41 -11.23 3.41 -44.92
CA GLU A 41 -11.35 4.83 -44.56
C GLU A 41 -12.25 5.07 -43.33
N ARG A 42 -13.31 4.26 -43.16
CA ARG A 42 -14.21 4.34 -42.02
C ARG A 42 -13.55 3.77 -40.76
N PHE A 43 -12.71 2.74 -40.91
CA PHE A 43 -11.90 2.24 -39.80
C PHE A 43 -10.92 3.32 -39.32
N GLU A 44 -10.27 4.05 -40.24
CA GLU A 44 -9.36 5.16 -39.87
C GLU A 44 -10.11 6.29 -39.12
N GLU A 45 -11.33 6.62 -39.53
CA GLU A 45 -12.18 7.57 -38.80
C GLU A 45 -12.51 7.08 -37.37
N LEU A 46 -12.85 5.79 -37.22
CA LEU A 46 -13.10 5.17 -35.92
C LEU A 46 -11.81 5.05 -35.09
N LEU A 47 -10.67 4.84 -35.73
CA LEU A 47 -9.36 4.77 -35.10
C LEU A 47 -9.06 6.08 -34.38
N GLN A 48 -9.25 7.19 -35.08
CA GLN A 48 -9.00 8.53 -34.55
C GLN A 48 -10.02 8.95 -33.48
N THR A 49 -11.31 8.64 -33.69
CA THR A 49 -12.39 9.21 -32.86
C THR A 49 -12.82 8.34 -31.67
N LYS A 50 -12.75 7.01 -31.81
CA LYS A 50 -13.29 6.06 -30.82
C LYS A 50 -12.22 5.16 -30.24
N ILE A 51 -11.38 4.56 -31.06
CA ILE A 51 -10.37 3.61 -30.62
C ILE A 51 -9.26 4.33 -29.87
N LYS A 52 -8.74 5.46 -30.38
CA LYS A 52 -7.72 6.24 -29.68
C LYS A 52 -8.20 6.72 -28.30
N ALA A 53 -9.45 7.16 -28.20
CA ALA A 53 -10.06 7.53 -26.92
C ALA A 53 -10.16 6.34 -25.94
N VAL A 54 -10.56 5.16 -26.43
CA VAL A 54 -10.60 3.92 -25.62
C VAL A 54 -9.19 3.44 -25.26
N GLN A 55 -8.21 3.62 -26.14
CA GLN A 55 -6.82 3.28 -25.88
C GLN A 55 -6.21 4.20 -24.81
N GLU A 56 -6.47 5.51 -24.88
CA GLU A 56 -6.08 6.47 -23.84
C GLU A 56 -6.75 6.16 -22.50
N GLU A 57 -8.04 5.80 -22.49
CA GLU A 57 -8.77 5.36 -21.28
C GLU A 57 -8.18 4.07 -20.70
N ARG A 58 -7.95 3.04 -21.54
CA ARG A 58 -7.32 1.77 -21.14
C ARG A 58 -5.92 2.00 -20.59
N VAL A 59 -5.12 2.85 -21.23
CA VAL A 59 -3.77 3.18 -20.76
C VAL A 59 -3.88 3.91 -19.43
N ALA A 60 -4.74 4.91 -19.26
CA ALA A 60 -4.91 5.60 -17.97
C ALA A 60 -5.33 4.64 -16.83
N ASP A 61 -6.28 3.73 -17.08
CA ASP A 61 -6.74 2.75 -16.10
C ASP A 61 -5.66 1.69 -15.76
N THR A 62 -4.82 1.32 -16.74
CA THR A 62 -3.77 0.30 -16.56
C THR A 62 -2.40 0.86 -16.16
N THR A 63 -2.16 2.17 -16.35
CA THR A 63 -0.92 2.86 -15.97
C THR A 63 -1.05 3.74 -14.72
N ALA A 64 -2.25 3.89 -14.17
CA ALA A 64 -2.41 4.50 -12.85
C ALA A 64 -1.79 3.57 -11.79
N LEU A 65 -0.51 3.75 -11.50
CA LEU A 65 0.11 3.22 -10.29
C LEU A 65 -0.70 3.79 -9.10
N THR A 66 -1.55 2.94 -8.51
CA THR A 66 -2.37 3.30 -7.36
C THR A 66 -1.53 3.19 -6.10
N ARG A 67 -1.89 3.94 -5.04
CA ARG A 67 -1.29 3.78 -3.70
C ARG A 67 -1.26 2.30 -3.31
N SER A 68 -2.36 1.58 -3.52
CA SER A 68 -2.47 0.16 -3.19
C SER A 68 -1.48 -0.73 -3.95
N LEU A 69 -1.20 -0.44 -5.22
CA LEU A 69 -0.21 -1.18 -6.00
C LEU A 69 1.24 -0.87 -5.57
N ILE A 70 1.53 0.39 -5.24
CA ILE A 70 2.83 0.81 -4.69
C ILE A 70 3.11 0.07 -3.38
N ILE A 71 2.13 0.09 -2.46
CA ILE A 71 2.22 -0.59 -1.17
C ILE A 71 2.31 -2.11 -1.32
N LYS A 72 1.57 -2.70 -2.26
CA LYS A 72 1.67 -4.14 -2.54
C LYS A 72 3.07 -4.51 -3.05
N GLY A 73 3.64 -3.71 -3.95
CA GLY A 73 5.02 -3.92 -4.42
C GLY A 73 6.04 -3.86 -3.29
N ALA A 74 5.88 -2.91 -2.37
CA ALA A 74 6.72 -2.78 -1.19
C ALA A 74 6.58 -3.97 -0.22
N LYS A 75 5.35 -4.43 0.07
CA LYS A 75 5.09 -5.63 0.90
C LYS A 75 5.65 -6.92 0.31
N GLU A 76 5.68 -7.00 -1.01
CA GLU A 76 6.26 -8.13 -1.74
C GLU A 76 7.79 -8.01 -1.93
N GLU A 77 8.44 -7.04 -1.25
CA GLU A 77 9.88 -6.75 -1.33
C GLU A 77 10.37 -6.43 -2.75
N LYS A 78 9.45 -6.02 -3.64
CA LYS A 78 9.75 -5.60 -5.03
C LYS A 78 10.16 -4.14 -5.13
N LEU A 79 9.92 -3.36 -4.07
CA LEU A 79 10.30 -1.96 -3.93
C LEU A 79 11.01 -1.79 -2.59
N THR A 80 12.12 -1.07 -2.60
CA THR A 80 12.80 -0.62 -1.38
C THR A 80 11.97 0.46 -0.68
N ARG A 81 12.33 0.79 0.57
CA ARG A 81 11.68 1.87 1.33
C ARG A 81 11.75 3.19 0.57
N GLU A 82 12.93 3.55 0.09
CA GLU A 82 13.20 4.79 -0.63
C GLU A 82 12.41 4.87 -1.94
N GLU A 83 12.39 3.79 -2.73
CA GLU A 83 11.62 3.72 -3.98
C GLU A 83 10.11 3.84 -3.73
N THR A 84 9.62 3.23 -2.64
CA THR A 84 8.21 3.29 -2.27
C THR A 84 7.82 4.71 -1.87
N ILE A 85 8.65 5.38 -1.07
CA ILE A 85 8.45 6.78 -0.67
C ILE A 85 8.44 7.69 -1.91
N GLU A 86 9.41 7.54 -2.82
CA GLU A 86 9.48 8.36 -4.04
C GLU A 86 8.22 8.20 -4.91
N LEU A 87 7.75 6.96 -5.09
CA LEU A 87 6.55 6.67 -5.88
C LEU A 87 5.29 7.25 -5.23
N LEU A 88 5.19 7.23 -3.91
CA LEU A 88 4.11 7.90 -3.19
C LEU A 88 4.22 9.43 -3.35
N MET A 89 5.42 10.02 -3.28
CA MET A 89 5.57 11.46 -3.47
C MET A 89 5.13 11.91 -4.87
N ARG A 90 5.40 11.11 -5.91
CA ARG A 90 4.90 11.36 -7.28
C ARG A 90 3.37 11.29 -7.39
N LYS A 91 2.67 10.76 -6.38
CA LYS A 91 1.20 10.78 -6.26
C LYS A 91 0.67 11.99 -5.48
N ASN A 92 1.50 13.02 -5.28
CA ASN A 92 1.21 14.22 -4.50
C ASN A 92 1.11 13.99 -2.99
N TYR A 93 1.72 12.92 -2.47
CA TYR A 93 2.03 12.85 -1.05
C TYR A 93 3.28 13.68 -0.78
N SER A 94 3.31 14.41 0.33
CA SER A 94 4.55 14.96 0.84
C SER A 94 5.47 13.82 1.33
N GLU A 95 6.77 14.11 1.47
CA GLU A 95 7.76 13.13 1.90
C GLU A 95 7.36 12.43 3.20
N TRP A 96 6.93 13.19 4.20
CA TRP A 96 6.49 12.62 5.47
C TRP A 96 5.17 11.83 5.36
N GLU A 97 4.24 12.21 4.47
CA GLU A 97 3.00 11.43 4.23
C GLU A 97 3.34 10.07 3.65
N ALA A 98 4.28 10.06 2.70
CA ALA A 98 4.76 8.86 2.06
C ALA A 98 5.48 7.95 3.07
N GLU A 99 6.33 8.51 3.94
CA GLU A 99 6.95 7.77 5.05
C GLU A 99 5.91 7.19 6.00
N TYR A 100 4.93 7.98 6.44
CA TYR A 100 3.87 7.51 7.32
C TYR A 100 3.03 6.40 6.70
N ILE A 101 2.68 6.54 5.41
CA ILE A 101 1.96 5.51 4.66
C ILE A 101 2.80 4.24 4.58
N TYR A 102 4.10 4.34 4.31
CA TYR A 102 5.01 3.20 4.28
C TYR A 102 5.09 2.51 5.65
N ASP A 103 5.28 3.28 6.71
CA ASP A 103 5.45 2.76 8.06
C ASP A 103 4.19 2.06 8.55
N ILE A 104 3.00 2.59 8.26
CA ILE A 104 1.72 1.93 8.61
C ILE A 104 1.43 0.72 7.74
N GLU A 105 1.60 0.85 6.43
CA GLU A 105 1.08 -0.16 5.54
C GLU A 105 2.11 -1.26 5.31
N VAL A 106 3.39 -0.93 5.19
CA VAL A 106 4.48 -1.85 4.81
C VAL A 106 5.32 -2.23 6.03
N GLY A 107 5.81 -1.24 6.79
CA GLY A 107 6.64 -1.46 7.98
C GLY A 107 5.86 -2.15 9.10
N ALA A 108 4.59 -1.78 9.28
CA ALA A 108 3.67 -2.36 10.24
C ALA A 108 2.84 -3.50 9.59
N ALA A 109 3.51 -4.62 9.30
CA ALA A 109 2.81 -5.90 9.14
C ALA A 109 2.02 -6.32 10.40
N ALA A 110 2.17 -5.60 11.53
CA ALA A 110 1.36 -5.76 12.73
C ALA A 110 0.79 -4.40 13.16
N SER A 111 -0.50 -4.36 13.52
CA SER A 111 -1.08 -3.29 14.33
C SER A 111 -0.12 -2.91 15.45
N PRO A 112 0.02 -1.62 15.81
CA PRO A 112 0.86 -1.21 16.94
C PRO A 112 0.62 -2.12 18.16
N GLU A 113 1.69 -2.73 18.65
CA GLU A 113 1.69 -3.74 19.71
C GLU A 113 2.06 -3.11 21.05
N THR A 114 2.71 -1.95 21.04
CA THR A 114 3.17 -1.26 22.24
C THR A 114 2.57 0.14 22.36
N PRO A 115 2.37 0.66 23.60
CA PRO A 115 1.88 2.02 23.80
C PRO A 115 2.72 3.11 23.11
N MET A 116 4.02 2.88 22.92
CA MET A 116 4.90 3.84 22.25
C MET A 116 4.73 3.83 20.73
N GLU A 117 4.46 2.68 20.13
CA GLU A 117 4.11 2.59 18.71
C GLU A 117 2.75 3.29 18.45
N PHE A 118 1.77 3.09 19.34
CA PHE A 118 0.52 3.86 19.28
C PHE A 118 0.76 5.37 19.37
N ARG A 119 1.64 5.79 20.28
CA ARG A 119 2.00 7.21 20.39
C ARG A 119 2.71 7.71 19.14
N GLN A 120 3.60 6.91 18.54
CA GLN A 120 4.30 7.27 17.30
C GLN A 120 3.32 7.55 16.15
N LEU A 121 2.26 6.75 16.04
CA LEU A 121 1.20 7.00 15.07
C LEU A 121 0.47 8.32 15.33
N VAL A 122 0.17 8.62 16.60
CA VAL A 122 -0.46 9.89 16.98
C VAL A 122 0.46 11.07 16.70
N GLU A 123 1.75 11.00 17.04
CA GLU A 123 2.72 12.06 16.78
C GLU A 123 2.95 12.27 15.28
N SER A 124 2.97 11.19 14.50
CA SER A 124 3.05 11.27 13.04
C SER A 124 1.80 11.93 12.45
N TYR A 125 0.61 11.60 12.95
CA TYR A 125 -0.62 12.31 12.59
C TYR A 125 -0.56 13.79 13.00
N ARG A 126 -0.01 14.15 14.16
CA ARG A 126 0.13 15.56 14.56
C ARG A 126 1.06 16.31 13.63
N ARG A 127 2.22 15.71 13.30
CA ARG A 127 3.15 16.20 12.27
C ARG A 127 2.42 16.41 10.94
N SER A 128 1.51 15.50 10.59
CA SER A 128 0.72 15.56 9.36
C SER A 128 -0.15 16.78 9.22
N GLN A 129 -0.72 17.23 10.34
CA GLN A 129 -1.64 18.35 10.40
C GLN A 129 -0.91 19.68 10.66
N GLY A 130 0.44 19.68 10.63
CA GLY A 130 1.24 20.84 11.02
C GLY A 130 1.09 21.23 12.49
N LEU A 131 0.65 20.29 13.34
CA LEU A 131 0.55 20.48 14.78
C LEU A 131 1.91 20.22 15.43
N GLU A 132 2.09 20.75 16.64
CA GLU A 132 3.25 20.42 17.47
C GLU A 132 3.29 18.90 17.74
N PHE A 133 4.43 18.29 17.46
CA PHE A 133 4.66 16.86 17.62
C PHE A 133 6.01 16.60 18.29
N LYS A 134 6.18 15.39 18.83
CA LYS A 134 7.46 14.90 19.35
C LYS A 134 7.91 13.68 18.56
N ASP A 135 9.13 13.73 18.04
CA ASP A 135 9.76 12.55 17.47
C ASP A 135 10.04 11.52 18.56
N ILE A 136 9.69 10.27 18.29
CA ILE A 136 9.91 9.14 19.20
C ILE A 136 11.11 8.37 18.64
N PRO A 137 12.26 8.37 19.33
CA PRO A 137 13.45 7.65 18.87
C PRO A 137 13.22 6.14 18.78
N THR A 138 13.92 5.50 17.85
CA THR A 138 13.88 4.04 17.66
C THR A 138 14.20 3.26 18.93
N GLU A 139 15.18 3.72 19.72
CA GLU A 139 15.54 3.08 20.98
C GLU A 139 14.40 3.06 22.02
N VAL A 140 13.53 4.08 22.02
CA VAL A 140 12.34 4.10 22.89
C VAL A 140 11.31 3.07 22.44
N LEU A 141 11.16 2.89 21.13
CA LEU A 141 10.25 1.91 20.54
C LEU A 141 10.74 0.49 20.82
N GLU A 142 12.03 0.22 20.62
CA GLU A 142 12.65 -1.08 20.90
C GLU A 142 12.55 -1.47 22.37
N ALA A 143 12.85 -0.54 23.29
CA ALA A 143 12.72 -0.78 24.72
C ALA A 143 11.25 -1.03 25.13
N SER A 144 10.31 -0.28 24.53
CA SER A 144 8.87 -0.50 24.73
C SER A 144 8.40 -1.88 24.23
N LYS A 145 8.97 -2.36 23.12
CA LYS A 145 8.70 -3.70 22.58
C LYS A 145 9.22 -4.79 23.48
N LYS A 146 10.47 -4.69 23.90
CA LYS A 146 11.09 -5.64 24.85
C LYS A 146 10.28 -5.75 26.15
N LEU A 147 9.80 -4.62 26.67
CA LEU A 147 8.93 -4.59 27.84
C LEU A 147 7.59 -5.32 27.59
N SER A 148 6.99 -5.12 26.41
CA SER A 148 5.76 -5.83 26.03
C SER A 148 5.96 -7.34 25.96
N ASP A 149 7.07 -7.77 25.35
CA ASP A 149 7.44 -9.18 25.21
C ASP A 149 7.67 -9.87 26.57
N LEU A 150 8.32 -9.17 27.52
CA LEU A 150 8.50 -9.65 28.89
C LEU A 150 7.16 -9.80 29.62
N ARG A 151 6.24 -8.84 29.46
CA ARG A 151 4.89 -8.94 30.03
C ARG A 151 4.12 -10.13 29.48
N LEU A 152 4.22 -10.36 28.17
CA LEU A 152 3.60 -11.51 27.51
C LEU A 152 4.20 -12.81 28.02
N SER A 153 5.53 -12.88 28.14
CA SER A 153 6.26 -14.05 28.64
C SER A 153 5.86 -14.38 30.08
N LEU A 154 5.79 -13.37 30.96
CA LEU A 154 5.32 -13.54 32.33
C LEU A 154 3.87 -14.02 32.39
N ALA A 155 2.98 -13.44 31.59
CA ALA A 155 1.57 -13.86 31.51
C ALA A 155 1.44 -15.31 31.05
N GLN A 156 2.22 -15.74 30.06
CA GLN A 156 2.28 -17.12 29.59
C GLN A 156 2.84 -18.07 30.66
N ALA A 157 3.90 -17.66 31.37
CA ALA A 157 4.50 -18.41 32.47
C ALA A 157 3.49 -18.62 33.62
N ILE A 158 2.71 -17.59 33.97
CA ILE A 158 1.62 -17.67 34.95
C ILE A 158 0.53 -18.64 34.45
N ALA A 159 0.10 -18.51 33.20
CA ALA A 159 -0.94 -19.35 32.61
C ALA A 159 -0.56 -20.84 32.59
N ARG A 160 0.72 -21.15 32.31
CA ARG A 160 1.25 -22.51 32.31
C ARG A 160 1.64 -23.04 33.70
N LYS A 161 1.47 -22.23 34.76
CA LYS A 161 1.88 -22.55 36.14
C LYS A 161 3.36 -22.94 36.23
N ALA A 162 4.20 -22.11 35.64
CA ALA A 162 5.66 -22.24 35.71
C ALA A 162 6.18 -22.29 37.15
N SER A 163 7.45 -22.70 37.30
CA SER A 163 8.10 -22.75 38.61
C SER A 163 8.20 -21.36 39.26
N GLN A 164 8.28 -21.31 40.60
CA GLN A 164 8.47 -20.03 41.28
C GLN A 164 9.78 -19.34 40.93
N GLU A 165 10.83 -20.11 40.62
CA GLU A 165 12.13 -19.60 40.20
C GLU A 165 12.01 -18.87 38.85
N GLU A 166 11.37 -19.51 37.86
CA GLU A 166 11.13 -18.91 36.54
C GLU A 166 10.25 -17.65 36.61
N LEU A 167 9.20 -17.68 37.45
CA LEU A 167 8.34 -16.51 37.66
C LEU A 167 9.10 -15.36 38.31
N ALA A 168 9.98 -15.65 39.27
CA ALA A 168 10.79 -14.65 39.95
C ALA A 168 11.83 -14.01 39.00
N GLU A 169 12.47 -14.81 38.14
CA GLU A 169 13.39 -14.31 37.10
C GLU A 169 12.68 -13.36 36.13
N LEU A 170 11.55 -13.80 35.56
CA LEU A 170 10.76 -12.97 34.63
C LEU A 170 10.24 -11.68 35.28
N GLN A 171 9.89 -11.72 36.57
CA GLN A 171 9.50 -10.53 37.32
C GLN A 171 10.67 -9.57 37.52
N ALA A 172 11.85 -10.08 37.88
CA ALA A 172 13.04 -9.25 38.05
C ALA A 172 13.45 -8.58 36.73
N ASP A 173 13.47 -9.33 35.64
CA ASP A 173 13.75 -8.81 34.30
C ASP A 173 12.74 -7.74 33.88
N LEU A 174 11.45 -7.97 34.17
CA LEU A 174 10.40 -7.00 33.89
C LEU A 174 10.61 -5.69 34.66
N GLU A 175 10.93 -5.76 35.95
CA GLU A 175 11.18 -4.56 36.78
C GLU A 175 12.37 -3.75 36.29
N LEU A 176 13.46 -4.43 35.89
CA LEU A 176 14.63 -3.78 35.31
C LEU A 176 14.28 -3.08 33.99
N GLU A 177 13.56 -3.75 33.10
CA GLU A 177 13.17 -3.18 31.82
C GLU A 177 12.19 -2.02 31.99
N GLU A 178 11.25 -2.09 32.94
CA GLU A 178 10.34 -0.97 33.25
C GLU A 178 11.10 0.26 33.73
N ALA A 179 12.13 0.09 34.56
CA ALA A 179 12.98 1.17 35.01
C ALA A 179 13.77 1.78 33.83
N GLN A 180 14.33 0.93 32.97
CA GLN A 180 15.07 1.36 31.77
C GLN A 180 14.17 2.14 30.81
N VAL A 181 13.00 1.60 30.45
CA VAL A 181 12.03 2.28 29.58
C VAL A 181 11.61 3.63 30.16
N ARG A 182 11.40 3.72 31.47
CA ARG A 182 11.06 4.98 32.15
C ARG A 182 12.19 6.00 32.04
N GLN A 183 13.44 5.56 32.22
CA GLN A 183 14.61 6.43 32.12
C GLN A 183 14.79 6.95 30.69
N ILE A 184 14.80 6.06 29.69
CA ILE A 184 14.98 6.46 28.29
C ILE A 184 13.87 7.43 27.86
N LYS A 185 12.61 7.17 28.24
CA LYS A 185 11.51 8.11 27.97
C LYS A 185 11.77 9.49 28.58
N ALA A 186 12.23 9.53 29.83
CA ALA A 186 12.54 10.79 30.49
C ALA A 186 13.68 11.56 29.78
N ASP A 187 14.70 10.85 29.28
CA ASP A 187 15.82 11.44 28.55
C ASP A 187 15.38 12.15 27.26
N TYR A 188 14.30 11.68 26.62
CA TYR A 188 13.68 12.32 25.45
C TYR A 188 12.49 13.23 25.78
N GLY A 189 12.19 13.44 27.06
CA GLY A 189 11.03 14.24 27.48
C GLY A 189 9.68 13.67 27.02
N LEU A 190 9.58 12.34 26.95
CA LEU A 190 8.40 11.59 26.54
C LEU A 190 7.53 11.19 27.74
#